data_AF-K2H4C0-F1
#
_entry.id   AF-K2H4C0-F1
#
_cell.length_a   1.000
_cell.length_b   1.000
_cell.length_c   1.000
_cell.angle_alpha   90.00
_cell.angle_beta   90.00
_cell.angle_gamma   90.00
#
_symmetry.space_group_name_H-M   'P 1'
#
loop_
_entity.id
_entity.type
_entity.pdbx_description
1 polymer ?
#
loop_
_entity_poly.entity_id
_entity_poly.type
_entity_poly.pdbx_seq_one_letter_code
_entity_poly.pdbx_strand_id
1 'polypeptide(L)'
;MMRICRASFEKVIEALEKKLNGPVFIIGKRVVAHTKKVGQSGKTDYKPRSRTSKAVHEAYLNEMLYPVEVAGQRVHVTLAHKKVANSKTVFVAVDDAKLKNSVKAKLPIYSAVYKNITGEKVKFAFPVVA
;
A
#
# COMPACT_ATOMS: atom_id res chain seq x y z
N MET A 1 -7.62 14.11 5.52
CA MET A 1 -6.52 15.00 5.09
C MET A 1 -6.11 14.72 3.64
N MET A 2 -5.69 13.51 3.27
CA MET A 2 -5.25 13.20 1.89
C MET A 2 -6.32 13.28 0.79
N ARG A 3 -7.62 13.14 1.12
CA ARG A 3 -8.70 13.34 0.13
C ARG A 3 -8.78 14.77 -0.39
N ILE A 4 -8.37 15.76 0.41
CA ILE A 4 -8.41 17.18 0.04
C ILE A 4 -7.29 17.51 -0.95
N CYS A 5 -6.14 16.86 -0.80
CA CYS A 5 -4.96 17.19 -1.60
C CYS A 5 -4.91 16.48 -2.96
N ARG A 6 -5.82 15.54 -3.27
CA ARG A 6 -5.80 14.79 -4.54
C ARG A 6 -5.70 15.69 -5.78
N ALA A 7 -6.44 16.80 -5.81
CA ALA A 7 -6.44 17.72 -6.95
C ALA A 7 -5.08 18.39 -7.23
N SER A 8 -4.19 18.48 -6.24
CA SER A 8 -2.88 19.13 -6.37
C SER A 8 -1.73 18.12 -6.45
N PHE A 9 -1.99 16.83 -6.19
CA PHE A 9 -0.94 15.82 -6.06
C PHE A 9 -0.15 15.61 -7.34
N GLU A 10 -0.81 15.57 -8.50
CA GLU A 10 -0.14 15.28 -9.79
C GLU A 10 0.92 16.34 -10.11
N LYS A 11 0.55 17.62 -10.04
CA LYS A 11 1.46 18.74 -10.31
C LYS A 11 2.64 18.78 -9.34
N VAL A 12 2.40 18.47 -8.07
CA VAL A 12 3.45 18.45 -7.04
C VAL A 12 4.39 17.27 -7.26
N ILE A 13 3.86 16.08 -7.56
CA ILE A 13 4.67 14.89 -7.83
C ILE A 13 5.54 15.13 -9.06
N GLU A 14 4.99 15.61 -10.18
CA GLU A 14 5.77 15.90 -11.39
C GLU A 14 6.88 16.94 -11.13
N ALA A 15 6.57 18.01 -10.40
CA ALA A 15 7.54 19.03 -10.05
C ALA A 15 8.68 18.48 -9.17
N LEU A 16 8.37 17.56 -8.24
CA LEU A 16 9.37 16.91 -7.39
C LEU A 16 10.16 15.84 -8.13
N GLU A 17 9.53 15.01 -8.96
CA GLU A 17 10.19 13.99 -9.76
C GLU A 17 11.21 14.63 -10.72
N LYS A 18 10.88 15.78 -11.32
CA LYS A 18 11.80 16.55 -12.17
C LYS A 18 12.99 17.14 -11.41
N LYS A 19 12.81 17.55 -10.15
CA LYS A 19 13.89 18.10 -9.32
C LYS A 19 14.80 17.02 -8.74
N LEU A 20 14.22 15.90 -8.35
CA LEU A 20 14.90 14.81 -7.64
C LEU A 20 15.38 13.71 -8.59
N ASN A 21 15.14 13.82 -9.89
CA ASN A 21 15.51 12.85 -10.93
C ASN A 21 15.13 11.41 -10.56
N GLY A 22 13.97 11.23 -9.93
CA GLY A 22 13.56 9.94 -9.40
C GLY A 22 12.08 9.89 -9.02
N PRO A 23 11.52 8.69 -8.83
CA PRO A 23 10.11 8.50 -8.50
C PRO A 23 9.82 8.98 -7.06
N VAL A 24 8.77 9.79 -6.89
CA VAL A 24 8.39 10.37 -5.60
C VAL A 24 7.00 9.89 -5.20
N PHE A 25 6.87 9.44 -3.94
CA PHE A 25 5.58 9.03 -3.36
C PHE A 25 5.28 9.88 -2.13
N ILE A 26 4.05 10.37 -2.05
CA ILE A 26 3.55 11.12 -0.89
C ILE A 26 2.64 10.18 -0.10
N ILE A 27 3.01 9.91 1.15
CA ILE A 27 2.32 8.93 1.99
C ILE A 27 2.02 9.56 3.36
N GLY A 28 0.83 9.27 3.88
CA GLY A 28 0.38 9.81 5.16
C GLY A 28 0.90 8.94 6.29
N LYS A 29 1.57 9.55 7.28
CA LYS A 29 1.99 8.82 8.48
C LYS A 29 0.77 8.32 9.25
N ARG A 30 0.66 7.01 9.46
CA ARG A 30 -0.41 6.37 10.25
C ARG A 30 0.17 5.53 11.38
N VAL A 31 -0.50 5.56 12.54
CA VAL A 31 -0.09 4.82 13.73
C VAL A 31 -1.07 3.70 14.03
N VAL A 32 -0.58 2.45 13.94
CA VAL A 32 -1.35 1.25 14.28
C VAL A 32 -1.53 1.16 15.80
N ALA A 33 -2.77 0.99 16.25
CA ALA A 33 -3.08 0.78 17.66
C ALA A 33 -2.70 -0.65 18.06
N HIS A 34 -1.84 -0.77 19.07
CA HIS A 34 -1.43 -2.06 19.62
C HIS A 34 -2.44 -2.51 20.68
N THR A 35 -2.79 -3.79 20.69
CA THR A 35 -3.65 -4.38 21.73
C THR A 35 -2.84 -4.47 23.02
N LYS A 36 -3.53 -4.60 24.16
CA LYS A 36 -2.90 -5.13 25.36
C LYS A 36 -2.19 -6.44 25.02
N LYS A 37 -0.94 -6.58 25.47
CA LYS A 37 -0.34 -7.90 25.61
C LYS A 37 -0.92 -8.55 26.87
N VAL A 38 -1.06 -9.88 26.87
CA VAL A 38 -1.49 -10.63 28.05
C VAL A 38 -0.62 -10.21 29.24
N GLY A 39 -1.24 -9.80 30.36
CA GLY A 39 -0.54 -9.32 31.57
C GLY A 39 -0.28 -7.80 31.65
N GLN A 40 -0.64 -6.99 30.65
CA GLN A 40 -0.54 -5.52 30.78
C GLN A 40 -1.84 -4.90 31.29
N SER A 41 -1.82 -4.34 32.51
CA SER A 41 -2.93 -3.53 33.03
C SER A 41 -2.93 -2.12 32.41
N GLY A 42 -4.11 -1.50 32.23
CA GLY A 42 -4.25 -0.08 31.86
C GLY A 42 -4.53 0.31 30.39
N LYS A 43 -4.43 -0.58 29.39
CA LYS A 43 -4.84 -0.28 27.99
C LYS A 43 -6.25 -0.81 27.67
N THR A 44 -7.09 -0.12 26.92
CA THR A 44 -8.39 -0.73 26.53
C THR A 44 -8.18 -1.74 25.38
N ASP A 45 -8.96 -2.83 25.36
CA ASP A 45 -8.91 -3.80 24.25
C ASP A 45 -9.60 -3.26 22.99
N TYR A 46 -10.44 -2.23 23.16
CA TYR A 46 -11.12 -1.54 22.09
C TYR A 46 -10.16 -0.71 21.23
N LYS A 47 -10.22 -0.90 19.91
CA LYS A 47 -9.46 -0.13 18.93
C LYS A 47 -10.39 0.60 17.97
N PRO A 48 -10.15 1.89 17.67
CA PRO A 48 -10.79 2.54 16.55
C PRO A 48 -10.47 1.79 15.25
N ARG A 49 -11.50 1.54 14.42
CA ARG A 49 -11.34 0.82 13.14
C ARG A 49 -10.27 1.45 12.25
N SER A 50 -10.16 2.78 12.25
CA SER A 50 -9.17 3.57 11.52
C SER A 50 -7.71 3.28 11.92
N ARG A 51 -7.47 2.72 13.10
CA ARG A 51 -6.12 2.40 13.63
C ARG A 51 -5.81 0.91 13.64
N THR A 52 -6.66 0.09 13.05
CA THR A 52 -6.38 -1.34 12.86
C THR A 52 -5.33 -1.52 11.76
N SER A 53 -4.47 -2.53 11.89
CA SER A 53 -3.44 -2.84 10.87
C SER A 53 -4.10 -3.00 9.49
N LYS A 54 -5.19 -3.76 9.37
CA LYS A 54 -5.93 -3.91 8.11
C LYS A 54 -6.31 -2.57 7.47
N ALA A 55 -6.99 -1.69 8.22
CA ALA A 55 -7.41 -0.39 7.69
C ALA A 55 -6.22 0.51 7.31
N VAL A 56 -5.14 0.47 8.10
CA VAL A 56 -3.92 1.24 7.82
C VAL A 56 -3.22 0.73 6.55
N HIS A 57 -3.13 -0.58 6.36
CA HIS A 57 -2.53 -1.18 5.16
C HIS A 57 -3.35 -0.89 3.90
N GLU A 58 -4.68 -1.01 3.96
CA GLU A 58 -5.57 -0.60 2.85
C GLU A 58 -5.37 0.87 2.50
N ALA A 59 -5.28 1.74 3.51
CA ALA A 59 -5.10 3.16 3.31
C ALA A 59 -3.69 3.55 2.79
N TYR A 60 -2.66 2.75 3.06
CA TYR A 60 -1.33 2.91 2.45
C TYR A 60 -1.32 2.49 0.99
N LEU A 61 -1.92 1.35 0.65
CA LEU A 61 -1.99 0.87 -0.74
C LEU A 61 -2.72 1.88 -1.64
N ASN A 62 -3.84 2.43 -1.16
CA ASN A 62 -4.61 3.42 -1.91
C ASN A 62 -3.87 4.76 -2.10
N GLU A 63 -2.98 5.14 -1.19
CA GLU A 63 -2.19 6.38 -1.33
C GLU A 63 -0.98 6.19 -2.23
N MET A 64 -0.27 5.06 -2.09
CA MET A 64 0.89 4.75 -2.92
C MET A 64 0.52 4.62 -4.40
N LEU A 65 -0.65 4.05 -4.68
CA LEU A 65 -1.07 3.75 -6.05
C LEU A 65 -1.79 4.90 -6.75
N TYR A 66 -1.96 6.08 -6.12
CA TYR A 66 -2.56 7.24 -6.79
C TYR A 66 -1.84 7.56 -8.12
N PRO A 67 -2.56 7.81 -9.24
CA PRO A 67 -4.01 8.03 -9.41
C PRO A 67 -4.86 6.75 -9.53
N VAL A 68 -4.23 5.58 -9.45
CA VAL A 68 -4.82 4.28 -9.73
C VAL A 68 -5.46 3.66 -8.50
N GLU A 69 -6.55 2.92 -8.73
CA GLU A 69 -7.26 2.20 -7.67
C GLU A 69 -6.86 0.73 -7.59
N VAL A 70 -7.00 0.16 -6.39
CA VAL A 70 -6.75 -1.25 -6.14
C VAL A 70 -8.00 -2.05 -6.52
N ALA A 71 -7.87 -2.95 -7.49
CA ALA A 71 -8.97 -3.84 -7.89
C ALA A 71 -9.31 -4.85 -6.79
N GLY A 72 -8.27 -5.40 -6.15
CA GLY A 72 -8.42 -6.43 -5.15
C GLY A 72 -7.08 -6.94 -4.62
N GLN A 73 -7.15 -7.80 -3.60
CA GLN A 73 -5.98 -8.40 -2.97
C GLN A 73 -6.18 -9.91 -2.88
N ARG A 74 -5.14 -10.68 -3.23
CA ARG A 74 -5.08 -12.12 -2.98
C ARG A 74 -3.94 -12.40 -2.02
N VAL A 75 -4.24 -13.15 -0.97
CA VAL A 75 -3.23 -13.64 -0.03
C VAL A 75 -3.05 -15.12 -0.30
N HIS A 76 -1.87 -15.49 -0.78
CA HIS A 76 -1.46 -16.88 -0.89
C HIS A 76 -0.71 -17.27 0.38
N VAL A 77 -1.18 -18.31 1.05
CA VAL A 77 -0.54 -18.86 2.24
C VAL A 77 0.09 -20.18 1.84
N THR A 78 1.42 -20.20 1.75
CA THR A 78 2.16 -21.44 1.51
C THR A 78 2.54 -22.06 2.84
N LEU A 79 2.06 -23.26 3.11
CA LEU A 79 2.55 -24.11 4.19
C LEU A 79 3.71 -24.95 3.66
N ALA A 80 4.93 -24.53 3.95
CA ALA A 80 6.12 -25.34 3.72
C ALA A 80 6.72 -25.71 5.09
N HIS A 81 6.54 -26.98 5.50
CA HIS A 81 6.98 -27.50 6.81
C HIS A 81 6.48 -26.58 7.96
N LYS A 82 7.36 -26.24 8.93
CA LYS A 82 7.07 -25.41 10.11
C LYS A 82 7.06 -23.89 9.83
N LYS A 83 7.23 -23.45 8.57
CA LYS A 83 7.28 -22.04 8.18
C LYS A 83 6.07 -21.69 7.33
N VAL A 84 5.24 -20.78 7.84
CA VAL A 84 4.15 -20.18 7.08
C VAL A 84 4.71 -19.01 6.29
N ALA A 85 4.75 -19.14 4.97
CA ALA A 85 5.15 -18.06 4.07
C ALA A 85 3.90 -17.43 3.45
N ASN A 86 3.62 -16.18 3.82
CA ASN A 86 2.53 -15.42 3.25
C ASN A 86 3.05 -14.61 2.06
N SER A 87 2.54 -14.92 0.88
CA SER A 87 2.75 -14.14 -0.34
C SER A 87 1.48 -13.35 -0.63
N LYS A 88 1.57 -12.01 -0.58
CA LYS A 88 0.44 -11.13 -0.90
C LYS A 88 0.60 -10.61 -2.32
N THR A 89 -0.44 -10.77 -3.13
CA THR A 89 -0.54 -10.20 -4.48
C THR A 89 -1.64 -9.16 -4.51
N VAL A 90 -1.32 -7.94 -4.90
CA VAL A 90 -2.27 -6.84 -5.04
C VAL A 90 -2.54 -6.59 -6.52
N PHE A 91 -3.82 -6.60 -6.88
CA PHE A 91 -4.27 -6.33 -8.24
C PHE A 91 -4.55 -4.85 -8.39
N VAL A 92 -3.94 -4.25 -9.41
CA VAL A 92 -4.04 -2.84 -9.73
C VAL A 92 -5.02 -2.69 -10.90
N ALA A 93 -6.10 -1.92 -10.71
CA ALA A 93 -7.11 -1.67 -11.75
C ALA A 93 -6.66 -0.48 -12.60
N VAL A 94 -6.30 -0.70 -13.86
CA VAL A 94 -6.00 0.39 -14.81
C VAL A 94 -6.71 0.11 -16.12
N ASP A 95 -7.63 0.99 -16.49
CA ASP A 95 -8.32 0.94 -17.78
C ASP A 95 -7.51 1.68 -18.87
N ASP A 96 -6.87 2.80 -18.51
CA ASP A 96 -6.09 3.61 -19.45
C ASP A 96 -4.74 2.99 -19.80
N ALA A 97 -4.53 2.69 -21.08
CA ALA A 97 -3.30 2.09 -21.59
C ALA A 97 -2.03 2.94 -21.31
N LYS A 98 -2.15 4.27 -21.36
CA LYS A 98 -1.02 5.18 -21.08
C LYS A 98 -0.58 5.10 -19.62
N LEU A 99 -1.54 5.20 -18.68
CA LEU A 99 -1.28 5.07 -17.25
C LEU A 99 -0.74 3.68 -16.92
N LYS A 100 -1.24 2.63 -17.59
CA LYS A 100 -0.78 1.26 -17.39
C LYS A 100 0.72 1.11 -17.64
N ASN A 101 1.25 1.73 -18.68
CA ASN A 101 2.69 1.68 -18.99
C ASN A 101 3.53 2.42 -17.94
N SER A 102 3.10 3.61 -17.53
CA SER A 102 3.78 4.39 -16.48
C SER A 102 3.80 3.64 -15.14
N VAL A 103 2.67 3.03 -14.77
CA VAL A 103 2.53 2.24 -13.53
C VAL A 103 3.34 0.95 -13.62
N LYS A 104 3.38 0.30 -14.78
CA LYS A 104 4.16 -0.92 -15.00
C LYS A 104 5.64 -0.69 -14.72
N ALA A 105 6.19 0.46 -15.11
CA ALA A 105 7.56 0.84 -14.80
C ALA A 105 7.79 1.04 -13.28
N LYS A 106 6.77 1.49 -12.54
CA LYS A 106 6.83 1.74 -11.09
C LYS A 106 6.53 0.51 -10.20
N LEU A 107 6.03 -0.60 -10.75
CA LEU A 107 5.72 -1.85 -10.02
C LEU A 107 6.80 -2.36 -9.06
N PRO A 108 8.08 -2.51 -9.46
CA PRO A 108 9.11 -3.00 -8.55
C PRO A 108 9.36 -2.01 -7.40
N ILE A 109 9.23 -0.71 -7.66
CA ILE A 109 9.43 0.34 -6.67
C ILE A 109 8.30 0.32 -5.64
N TYR A 110 7.04 0.14 -6.06
CA TYR A 110 5.92 -0.02 -5.14
C TYR A 110 6.14 -1.17 -4.15
N SER A 111 6.65 -2.31 -4.63
CA SER A 111 6.97 -3.46 -3.78
C SER A 111 8.05 -3.12 -2.74
N ALA A 112 9.11 -2.42 -3.17
CA ALA A 112 10.20 -2.01 -2.29
C ALA A 112 9.74 -1.00 -1.23
N VAL A 113 8.99 0.03 -1.62
CA VAL A 113 8.46 1.06 -0.72
C VAL A 113 7.50 0.45 0.29
N TYR A 114 6.58 -0.40 -0.15
CA TYR A 114 5.63 -1.06 0.73
C TYR A 114 6.33 -1.97 1.76
N LYS A 115 7.35 -2.71 1.32
CA LYS A 115 8.19 -3.52 2.21
C LYS A 115 8.95 -2.67 3.23
N ASN A 116 9.45 -1.50 2.84
CA ASN A 116 10.17 -0.61 3.75
C ASN A 116 9.27 -0.01 4.83
N ILE A 117 8.01 0.30 4.49
CA ILE A 117 7.07 0.91 5.44
C ILE A 117 6.41 -0.12 6.35
N THR A 118 6.04 -1.29 5.81
CA THR A 118 5.23 -2.28 6.51
C THR A 118 5.99 -3.55 6.92
N GLY A 119 7.16 -3.80 6.33
CA GLY A 119 7.90 -5.06 6.47
C GLY A 119 7.34 -6.23 5.66
N GLU A 120 6.16 -6.11 5.07
CA GLU A 120 5.52 -7.18 4.31
C GLU A 120 5.94 -7.16 2.83
N LYS A 121 6.16 -8.35 2.26
CA LYS A 121 6.44 -8.51 0.82
C LYS A 121 5.13 -8.59 0.04
N VAL A 122 4.95 -7.66 -0.90
CA VAL A 122 3.77 -7.62 -1.80
C VAL A 122 4.22 -7.61 -3.25
N LYS A 123 3.59 -8.45 -4.07
CA LYS A 123 3.71 -8.42 -5.53
C LYS A 123 2.53 -7.65 -6.12
N PHE A 124 2.81 -6.64 -6.94
CA PHE A 124 1.78 -5.91 -7.69
C PHE A 124 1.63 -6.53 -9.08
N ALA A 125 0.40 -6.72 -9.52
CA ALA A 125 0.07 -7.28 -10.83
C ALA A 125 -1.18 -6.62 -11.41
N PHE A 126 -1.30 -6.63 -12.74
CA PHE A 126 -2.55 -6.28 -13.40
C PHE A 126 -3.49 -7.49 -13.42
N PRO A 127 -4.82 -7.28 -13.37
CA PRO A 127 -5.77 -8.37 -13.58
C PRO A 127 -5.56 -8.94 -14.99
N VAL A 128 -5.54 -10.26 -15.09
CA VAL A 128 -5.59 -10.96 -16.38
C VAL A 128 -7.07 -11.01 -16.74
N VAL A 129 -7.46 -10.26 -17.77
CA VAL A 129 -8.79 -10.39 -18.38
C VAL A 129 -8.75 -11.70 -19.14
N ALA A 130 -9.61 -12.65 -18.75
CA ALA A 130 -9.86 -13.87 -19.50
C ALA A 130 -10.78 -13.57 -20.69
#